data_AF-A0A377DXA7-F1
#
_entry.id   AF-A0A377DXA7-F1
#
_cell.length_a   1.000
_cell.length_b   1.000
_cell.length_c   1.000
_cell.angle_alpha   90.00
_cell.angle_beta   90.00
_cell.angle_gamma   90.00
#
_symmetry.space_group_name_H-M   'P 1'
#
loop_
_entity.id
_entity.type
_entity.pdbx_description
1 polymer ?
#
loop_
_entity_poly.entity_id
_entity_poly.type
_entity_poly.pdbx_seq_one_letter_code
_entity_poly.pdbx_strand_id
1 'polypeptide(L)' 'MRIEEDLKLGFKDVLIRPKRSTLKSRSDVELERQFTFKHSGQSWSGVPIIAAKYGHRRHIFYGLCAGFF' A
#
# COMPACT_ATOMS: atom_id res chain seq x y z
N MET A 1 15.23 -25.48 -7.21
CA MET A 1 14.61 -24.96 -5.97
C MET A 1 15.65 -24.10 -5.29
N ARG A 2 15.42 -22.78 -5.15
CA ARG A 2 16.33 -21.88 -4.43
C ARG A 2 15.75 -21.71 -3.03
N ILE A 3 16.45 -22.24 -2.02
CA ILE A 3 16.02 -22.14 -0.63
C ILE A 3 16.47 -20.77 -0.14
N GLU A 4 15.56 -20.00 0.43
CA GLU A 4 15.85 -18.72 1.10
C GLU A 4 16.14 -19.01 2.57
N GLU A 5 17.38 -18.72 3.02
CA GLU A 5 17.82 -19.00 4.39
C GLU A 5 17.68 -17.81 5.34
N ASP A 6 17.22 -16.66 4.83
CA ASP A 6 17.14 -15.43 5.60
C ASP A 6 15.99 -15.44 6.62
N LEU A 7 16.22 -14.74 7.75
CA LEU A 7 15.22 -14.55 8.80
C LEU A 7 14.01 -13.76 8.27
N LYS A 8 12.82 -14.35 8.42
CA LYS A 8 11.55 -13.72 8.03
C LYS A 8 10.89 -13.07 9.24
N LEU A 9 10.78 -11.75 9.23
CA LEU A 9 10.12 -10.98 10.29
C LEU A 9 8.64 -10.76 9.96
N GLY A 10 7.76 -10.97 10.93
CA GLY A 10 6.36 -10.58 10.86
C GLY A 10 6.13 -9.18 11.46
N PHE A 11 4.92 -8.63 11.28
CA PHE A 11 4.56 -7.32 11.84
C PHE A 11 4.68 -7.24 13.36
N LYS A 12 4.51 -8.36 14.07
CA LYS A 12 4.66 -8.44 15.53
C LYS A 12 6.11 -8.33 16.01
N ASP A 13 7.07 -8.59 15.12
CA ASP A 13 8.49 -8.68 15.45
C ASP A 13 9.21 -7.32 15.26
N VAL A 14 8.51 -6.28 14.78
CA VAL A 14 9.09 -4.98 14.41
C VAL A 14 8.29 -3.80 14.94
N LEU A 15 8.99 -2.70 15.22
CA LEU A 15 8.40 -1.41 15.61
C LEU A 15 9.00 -0.28 14.77
N ILE A 16 8.20 0.76 14.50
CA ILE A 16 8.71 1.99 13.88
C ILE A 16 9.35 2.86 14.96
N ARG A 17 10.61 3.23 14.78
CA ARG A 17 11.28 4.18 15.67
C ARG A 17 10.72 5.59 15.45
N PRO A 18 10.22 6.27 16.50
CA PRO A 18 9.77 7.66 16.36
C PRO A 18 10.91 8.59 15.91
N LYS A 19 10.60 9.53 15.03
CA LYS A 19 11.49 10.59 14.57
C LYS A 19 10.82 11.95 14.77
N ARG A 20 11.60 12.99 15.02
CA ARG A 20 11.08 14.36 15.15
C ARG A 20 10.42 14.77 13.83
N SER A 21 9.15 15.16 13.89
CA SER A 21 8.38 15.74 12.79
C SER A 21 8.29 17.25 12.91
N THR A 22 8.07 17.94 11.79
CA THR A 22 7.67 19.35 11.76
C THR A 22 6.15 19.55 11.76
N LEU A 23 5.38 18.48 11.54
CA LEU A 23 3.91 18.49 11.58
C LEU A 23 3.40 18.77 12.99
N LYS A 24 2.34 19.58 13.09
CA LYS A 24 1.75 20.02 14.35
C LYS A 24 0.53 19.18 14.74
N SER A 25 -0.19 18.66 13.76
CA SER A 25 -1.38 17.83 13.96
C SER A 25 -1.36 16.59 13.06
N ARG A 26 -2.11 15.56 13.46
CA ARG A 26 -2.37 14.37 12.63
C ARG A 26 -3.23 14.69 11.42
N SER A 27 -4.02 15.76 11.48
CA SER A 27 -4.83 16.27 10.35
C SER A 27 -3.96 16.79 9.20
N ASP A 28 -2.69 17.12 9.47
CA ASP A 28 -1.78 17.70 8.49
C ASP A 28 -1.06 16.63 7.65
N VAL A 29 -1.42 15.35 7.83
CA VAL A 29 -0.80 14.21 7.16
C VAL A 29 -1.51 13.91 5.84
N GLU A 30 -0.78 14.02 4.73
CA GLU A 30 -1.26 13.62 3.40
C GLU A 30 -1.10 12.11 3.20
N LEU A 31 -2.21 11.41 2.93
CA LEU A 31 -2.25 9.96 2.72
C LEU A 31 -2.30 9.58 1.25
N GLU A 32 -2.69 10.50 0.36
CA GLU A 32 -2.74 10.24 -1.08
C GLU A 32 -1.34 9.99 -1.65
N ARG A 33 -1.27 9.07 -2.62
CA ARG A 33 -0.05 8.73 -3.33
C ARG A 33 -0.34 8.69 -4.82
N GLN A 34 0.63 9.16 -5.59
CA GLN A 34 0.64 9.04 -7.04
C GLN A 34 1.56 7.89 -7.45
N PHE A 35 1.04 6.96 -8.24
CA PHE A 35 1.80 5.86 -8.83
C PHE A 35 1.73 5.92 -10.36
N THR A 36 2.85 5.65 -11.01
CA THR A 36 2.92 5.31 -12.43
C THR A 36 3.26 3.83 -12.54
N PHE A 37 2.37 3.05 -13.16
CA PHE A 37 2.56 1.62 -13.29
C PHE A 37 3.58 1.32 -14.40
N LYS A 38 4.64 0.57 -14.05
CA LYS A 38 5.79 0.31 -14.94
C LYS A 38 5.40 -0.34 -16.27
N HIS A 39 4.41 -1.23 -16.27
CA HIS A 39 4.08 -2.07 -17.43
C HIS A 39 2.94 -1.49 -18.28
N SER A 40 1.91 -0.91 -17.65
CA SER A 40 0.76 -0.33 -18.36
C SER A 40 0.95 1.16 -18.70
N GLY A 41 1.89 1.86 -18.04
CA GLY A 41 2.09 3.30 -18.18
C GLY A 41 0.96 4.15 -17.57
N GLN A 42 -0.07 3.52 -16.99
CA GLN A 42 -1.18 4.22 -16.37
C GLN A 42 -0.75 4.93 -15.08
N SER A 43 -1.42 6.03 -14.78
CA SER A 43 -1.21 6.79 -13.55
C SER A 43 -2.44 6.69 -12.64
N TRP A 44 -2.21 6.55 -11.34
CA TRP A 44 -3.27 6.50 -10.32
C TRP A 44 -2.90 7.41 -9.15
N SER A 45 -3.90 8.10 -8.60
CA SER A 45 -3.78 8.91 -7.38
C SER A 45 -4.87 8.51 -6.38
N GLY A 46 -4.49 8.36 -5.11
CA GLY A 46 -5.43 8.13 -4.02
C GLY A 46 -4.77 7.51 -2.78
N VAL A 47 -5.58 7.16 -1.78
CA VAL A 47 -5.11 6.49 -0.56
C VAL A 47 -4.86 5.00 -0.86
N PRO A 48 -3.63 4.47 -0.66
CA PRO A 48 -3.24 3.13 -1.13
C PRO A 48 -3.73 2.01 -0.18
N ILE A 49 -5.03 1.91 0.02
CA ILE A 49 -5.69 0.86 0.79
C ILE A 49 -6.73 0.19 -0.11
N ILE A 50 -6.58 -1.12 -0.31
CA ILE A 50 -7.45 -1.90 -1.18
C ILE A 50 -8.19 -2.89 -0.29
N ALA A 51 -9.52 -2.94 -0.39
CA ALA A 51 -10.29 -4.03 0.19
C ALA A 51 -9.77 -5.37 -0.36
N ALA A 52 -10.03 -6.51 0.26
CA ALA A 52 -9.72 -7.81 -0.35
C ALA A 52 -10.97 -8.38 -1.04
N LYS A 53 -10.79 -9.07 -2.18
CA LYS A 53 -11.89 -9.75 -2.88
C LYS A 53 -12.28 -11.01 -2.09
N TYR A 54 -13.16 -10.84 -1.11
CA TYR A 54 -13.89 -11.95 -0.49
C TYR A 54 -15.35 -11.86 -0.94
N GLY A 55 -16.02 -13.01 -1.10
CA GLY A 55 -17.23 -13.22 -1.92
C GLY A 55 -18.36 -12.18 -1.85
N HIS A 56 -18.45 -11.37 -0.80
CA HIS A 56 -19.45 -10.32 -0.61
C HIS A 56 -19.00 -8.87 -0.93
N ARG A 57 -17.71 -8.59 -1.13
CA ARG A 57 -17.19 -7.23 -1.41
C ARG A 57 -16.69 -7.10 -2.85
N ARG A 58 -17.60 -7.17 -3.82
CA ARG A 58 -17.27 -7.10 -5.26
C ARG A 58 -17.21 -5.67 -5.82
N HIS A 59 -17.94 -4.72 -5.25
CA HIS A 59 -18.15 -3.39 -5.87
C HIS A 59 -16.97 -2.40 -5.77
N ILE A 60 -16.00 -2.60 -4.87
CA ILE A 60 -14.95 -1.60 -4.58
C ILE A 60 -13.71 -1.78 -5.49
N PHE A 61 -13.63 -2.86 -6.26
CA PHE A 61 -12.35 -3.33 -6.81
C PHE A 61 -12.01 -2.90 -8.23
N TYR A 62 -12.99 -2.42 -9.01
CA TYR A 62 -12.85 -2.38 -10.46
C TYR A 62 -11.93 -1.26 -10.97
N GLY A 63 -11.66 -0.22 -10.18
CA GLY A 63 -10.79 0.90 -10.59
C GLY A 63 -9.28 0.64 -10.49
N LEU A 64 -8.84 -0.11 -9.48
CA LEU A 64 -7.39 -0.33 -9.20
C LEU A 64 -6.83 -1.57 -9.89
N CYS A 65 -7.68 -2.56 -10.17
CA CYS A 65 -7.26 -3.81 -10.80
C CYS A 65 -7.06 -3.70 -12.32
N ALA A 66 -7.67 -2.69 -12.97
CA ALA A 66 -7.58 -2.48 -14.41
C ALA A 66 -6.23 -1.89 -14.90
N GLY A 67 -5.39 -1.42 -13.98
CA GLY A 67 -4.03 -0.92 -14.28
C GLY A 67 -2.88 -1.76 -13.71
N PHE A 68 -3.21 -2.77 -12.89
CA PHE A 68 -2.26 -3.68 -12.24
C PHE A 68 -1.91 -4.91 -13.10
N PHE A 69 -2.75 -5.23 -14.09
CA PHE A 69 -2.53 -6.26 -15.11
C PHE A 69 -2.44 -5.63 -16.49
#